data_AF-A0A4R8R888-F1
#
_entry.id   AF-A0A4R8R888-F1
#
_cell.length_a   1.000
_cell.length_b   1.000
_cell.length_c   1.000
_cell.angle_alpha   90.00
_cell.angle_beta   90.00
_cell.angle_gamma   90.00
#
_symmetry.space_group_name_H-M   'P 1'
#
loop_
_entity.id
_entity.type
_entity.pdbx_description
1 polymer ?
#
loop_
_entity_poly.entity_id
_entity_poly.type
_entity_poly.pdbx_seq_one_letter_code
_entity_poly.pdbx_strand_id
1 'polypeptide(L)' 'MNYRQVVPVGVPLTARSRIDEVDRRKAFVSAELYDAQNTVLADANGLMVQLLPGQP' A
#
# COMPACT_ATOMS: atom_id res chain seq x y z
N MET A 1 6.96 5.70 -1.91
CA MET A 1 6.71 4.69 -2.96
C MET A 1 8.02 4.42 -3.64
N ASN A 2 8.36 3.15 -3.83
CA ASN A 2 9.57 2.70 -4.48
C ASN A 2 9.22 1.64 -5.54
N TYR A 3 9.76 1.80 -6.75
CA TYR A 3 9.55 0.85 -7.85
C TYR A 3 10.79 -0.02 -7.98
N ARG A 4 10.60 -1.34 -7.96
CA ARG A 4 11.68 -2.32 -8.06
C ARG A 4 11.77 -2.90 -9.46
N GLN A 5 10.64 -3.04 -10.13
CA GLN A 5 10.52 -3.62 -11.47
C GLN A 5 9.39 -2.95 -12.26
N VAL A 6 9.41 -3.09 -13.58
CA VAL A 6 8.33 -2.63 -14.45
C VAL A 6 7.06 -3.42 -14.15
N VAL A 7 5.94 -2.71 -13.98
CA VAL A 7 4.65 -3.33 -13.73
C VAL A 7 4.02 -3.79 -15.05
N PRO A 8 3.77 -5.10 -15.23
CA PRO A 8 3.13 -5.59 -16.44
C PRO A 8 1.67 -5.13 -16.51
N VAL A 9 1.23 -4.75 -17.71
CA VAL A 9 -0.14 -4.29 -17.97
C VAL A 9 -1.00 -5.46 -18.41
N GLY A 10 -2.28 -5.46 -18.04
CA GLY A 10 -3.25 -6.46 -18.50
C GLY A 10 -3.14 -7.82 -17.80
N VAL A 11 -2.40 -7.91 -16.70
CA VAL A 11 -2.31 -9.12 -15.88
C VAL A 11 -2.78 -8.85 -14.45
N PRO A 12 -3.32 -9.85 -13.74
CA PRO A 12 -3.64 -9.71 -12.33
C PRO A 12 -2.37 -9.50 -11.49
N LEU A 13 -2.48 -8.63 -10.49
CA LEU A 13 -1.44 -8.35 -9.51
C LEU A 13 -2.02 -8.49 -8.10
N THR A 14 -1.17 -8.80 -7.12
CA THR A 14 -1.57 -8.88 -5.71
C THR A 14 -0.97 -7.73 -4.93
N ALA A 15 -1.81 -6.90 -4.31
CA ALA A 15 -1.34 -5.94 -3.32
C ALA A 15 -1.53 -6.53 -1.91
N ARG A 16 -0.46 -6.54 -1.11
CA ARG A 16 -0.54 -6.86 0.32
C ARG A 16 -0.19 -5.60 1.10
N SER A 17 -0.99 -5.30 2.11
CA SER A 17 -0.69 -4.20 3.03
C SER A 17 -0.88 -4.63 4.48
N ARG A 18 -0.25 -3.90 5.37
CA ARG A 18 -0.39 -4.04 6.82
C ARG A 18 -0.38 -2.66 7.46
N ILE A 19 -1.10 -2.52 8.56
CA ILE A 19 -0.98 -1.35 9.43
C ILE A 19 0.21 -1.61 10.35
N ASP A 20 1.23 -0.77 10.28
CA ASP A 20 2.41 -0.88 11.15
C ASP A 20 2.15 -0.22 12.51
N GLU A 21 1.46 0.93 12.52
CA GLU A 21 1.16 1.69 13.74
C GLU A 21 -0.14 2.48 13.60
N VAL A 22 -0.86 2.65 14.71
CA VAL A 22 -1.97 3.59 14.84
C VAL A 22 -1.69 4.60 15.97
N ASP A 23 -1.55 5.88 15.61
CA ASP A 23 -1.46 7.01 16.56
C ASP A 23 -2.71 7.88 16.41
N ARG A 24 -3.65 7.69 17.35
CA ARG A 24 -4.95 8.38 17.38
C ARG A 24 -5.72 8.19 16.06
N ARG A 25 -5.68 9.21 15.20
CA ARG A 25 -6.38 9.24 13.91
C ARG A 25 -5.46 8.93 12.73
N LYS A 26 -4.19 8.60 12.97
CA LYS A 26 -3.19 8.33 11.94
C LYS A 26 -2.89 6.84 11.94
N ALA A 27 -3.09 6.18 10.81
CA ALA A 27 -2.62 4.81 10.60
C ALA A 27 -1.47 4.84 9.59
N PHE A 28 -0.31 4.33 10.00
CA PHE A 28 0.85 4.14 9.14
C PHE A 28 0.76 2.75 8.50
N VAL A 29 0.85 2.70 7.17
CA VAL A 29 0.61 1.49 6.37
C VAL A 29 1.82 1.21 5.49
N SER A 30 2.36 -0.01 5.58
CA SER A 30 3.29 -0.57 4.61
C SER A 30 2.53 -1.43 3.59
N ALA A 31 2.93 -1.37 2.32
CA ALA A 31 2.37 -2.21 1.28
C ALA A 31 3.41 -2.67 0.26
N GLU A 32 3.19 -3.85 -0.30
CA GLU A 32 3.97 -4.45 -1.37
C GLU A 32 3.03 -4.88 -2.51
N LEU A 33 3.48 -4.69 -3.75
CA LEU A 33 2.80 -5.13 -4.97
C LEU A 33 3.56 -6.33 -5.55
N TYR A 34 2.83 -7.40 -5.85
CA TYR A 34 3.37 -8.67 -6.33
C TYR A 34 2.81 -9.04 -7.71
N ASP A 35 3.65 -9.68 -8.53
CA ASP A 35 3.20 -10.43 -9.71
C ASP A 35 2.66 -11.83 -9.33
N ALA A 36 2.30 -12.63 -10.33
CA ALA A 36 1.79 -13.99 -10.15
C ALA A 36 2.85 -14.99 -9.60
N GLN A 37 4.13 -14.65 -9.68
CA GLN A 37 5.26 -15.42 -9.16
C GLN A 37 5.70 -14.97 -7.77
N ASN A 38 4.94 -14.06 -7.13
CA ASN A 38 5.28 -13.41 -5.86
C ASN A 38 6.55 -12.55 -5.90
N THR A 39 6.95 -12.04 -7.06
CA THR A 39 8.00 -11.03 -7.18
C THR A 39 7.48 -9.68 -6.72
N VAL A 40 8.23 -8.98 -5.86
CA VAL A 40 7.89 -7.61 -5.46
C VAL A 40 8.21 -6.63 -6.59
N LEU A 41 7.17 -6.03 -7.16
CA LEU A 41 7.26 -5.04 -8.23
C LEU A 41 7.44 -3.61 -7.67
N ALA A 42 6.78 -3.31 -6.56
CA ALA A 42 6.86 -2.02 -5.88
C ALA A 42 6.55 -2.16 -4.39
N ASP A 43 7.05 -1.22 -3.60
CA ASP A 43 6.72 -1.07 -2.19
C ASP A 43 6.32 0.38 -1.86
N ALA A 44 5.48 0.55 -0.85
CA ALA A 44 4.95 1.85 -0.47
C ALA A 44 4.74 1.96 1.03
N ASN A 45 4.93 3.18 1.54
CA ASN A 45 4.50 3.59 2.86
C ASN A 45 3.44 4.67 2.70
N GLY A 46 2.35 4.57 3.46
CA GLY A 46 1.23 5.49 3.43
C GLY A 46 0.81 5.93 4.83
N LEU A 47 0.22 7.12 4.89
CA LEU A 47 -0.45 7.65 6.08
C LEU A 47 -1.93 7.79 5.76
N MET A 48 -2.77 7.03 6.48
CA MET A 48 -4.22 7.14 6.40
C MET A 48 -4.74 7.93 7.59
N VAL A 49 -5.65 8.86 7.36
CA VAL A 49 -6.27 9.66 8.42
C VAL A 49 -7.73 9.25 8.60
N GLN A 50 -8.12 8.87 9.80
CA GLN A 50 -9.53 8.65 10.14
C GLN A 50 -10.24 9.99 10.19
N LEU A 51 -11.16 10.20 9.24
CA LEU A 51 -11.98 11.40 9.18
C LEU A 51 -13.01 11.42 10.32
N LEU A 52 -13.22 12.60 10.89
CA LEU A 52 -14.35 12.86 11.78
C LEU A 52 -15.58 13.30 10.98
N PRO A 53 -16.79 13.18 11.53
CA PRO A 53 -18.00 13.70 10.89
C PRO A 53 -17.81 15.16 10.44
N GLY A 54 -18.13 15.45 9.17
CA GLY A 54 -18.06 16.80 8.59
C GLY A 54 -16.70 17.22 8.03
N GLN A 55 -15.72 16.30 7.91
CA GLN A 55 -14.43 16.57 7.28
C GLN A 55 -14.41 16.02 5.84
N PRO A 56 -13.99 16.83 4.82
CA PRO A 56 -13.77 16.33 3.46
C PRO A 56 -12.51 15.46 3.35
#